data_AF-A0A7W2A8M5-F1
#
_entry.id   AF-A0A7W2A8M5-F1
#
_cell.length_a   1.000
_cell.length_b   1.000
_cell.length_c   1.000
_cell.angle_alpha   90.00
_cell.angle_beta   90.00
_cell.angle_gamma   90.00
#
_symmetry.space_group_name_H-M   'P 1'
#
loop_
_entity.id
_entity.type
_entity.pdbx_description
1 polymer ?
#
loop_
_entity_poly.entity_id
_entity_poly.type
_entity_poly.pdbx_seq_one_letter_code
_entity_poly.pdbx_strand_id
1 'polypeptide(L)'
;MLQVTRDLIQLVHSGEKKFHKIDFSLSFIGNYGEVEDAEALLDLYLEKPDGMYGIELLEVIQQIGNLHTAQRLFKHAVEGKRVRRGYYGNIFNCLAYLGYKPVESILYHLLEQEDELDVDQCLALLHFPCTGYEKRIRRKILQYKDKNLFPEFLPILACRVPDPDLPDILYEWGTKWASPDCNGGLILGLSLYGEQERERFKKILWDRRWEAHGRSTGSIYWTILGMQYLGMTFDELYEDIRKAQETGCNPEDLDYRVWVLEELLEFRITTATPPPLRFVQPFLETYEDLYDMFFDYSNDHYEHSIIEWVDRNVEDKEYLDFRGLKKLLLSRMEQEFWKKYLR
;
A
#
# COMPACT_ATOMS: atom_id res chain seq x y z
N MET A 1 9.62 -12.06 22.95
CA MET A 1 10.00 -12.82 21.74
C MET A 1 9.24 -14.14 21.65
N LEU A 2 8.49 -14.29 20.58
CA LEU A 2 7.65 -15.44 20.25
C LEU A 2 8.48 -16.66 19.84
N GLN A 3 7.88 -17.86 19.97
CA GLN A 3 8.50 -19.08 19.47
C GLN A 3 8.60 -19.09 17.94
N VAL A 4 7.59 -18.56 17.23
CA VAL A 4 7.61 -18.46 15.76
C VAL A 4 8.80 -17.64 15.25
N THR A 5 9.24 -16.61 15.98
CA THR A 5 10.42 -15.81 15.65
C THR A 5 11.69 -16.64 15.70
N ARG A 6 11.84 -17.49 16.73
CA ARG A 6 12.98 -18.42 16.84
C ARG A 6 12.98 -19.44 15.72
N ASP A 7 11.82 -20.00 15.42
CA ASP A 7 11.66 -21.01 14.37
C ASP A 7 11.95 -20.41 12.98
N LEU A 8 11.54 -19.16 12.75
CA LEU A 8 11.85 -18.42 11.53
C LEU A 8 13.35 -18.20 11.37
N ILE A 9 14.04 -17.73 12.42
CA ILE A 9 15.50 -17.53 12.40
C ILE A 9 16.21 -18.85 12.05
N GLN A 10 15.84 -19.95 12.71
CA GLN A 10 16.38 -21.28 12.41
C GLN A 10 16.11 -21.72 10.98
N LEU A 11 14.91 -21.44 10.46
CA LEU A 11 14.52 -21.79 9.10
C LEU A 11 15.33 -21.00 8.06
N VAL A 12 15.59 -19.72 8.29
CA VAL A 12 16.42 -18.89 7.40
C VAL A 12 17.88 -19.34 7.47
N HIS A 13 18.38 -19.69 8.65
CA HIS A 13 19.75 -20.19 8.84
C HIS A 13 19.98 -21.57 8.21
N SER A 14 18.97 -22.45 8.20
CA SER A 14 19.09 -23.77 7.56
C SER A 14 19.19 -23.66 6.03
N GLY A 15 18.83 -22.52 5.44
CA GLY A 15 18.84 -22.30 3.99
C GLY A 15 17.71 -22.99 3.25
N GLU A 16 16.72 -23.54 3.97
CA GLU A 16 15.55 -24.16 3.37
C GLU A 16 14.65 -23.10 2.70
N LYS A 17 14.34 -23.31 1.42
CA LYS A 17 13.46 -22.42 0.63
C LYS A 17 11.98 -22.73 0.88
N LYS A 18 11.49 -22.45 2.10
CA LYS A 18 10.08 -22.61 2.49
C LYS A 18 9.35 -21.27 2.51
N PHE A 19 9.23 -20.64 1.34
CA PHE A 19 8.68 -19.28 1.15
C PHE A 19 7.37 -19.05 1.92
N HIS A 20 6.34 -19.86 1.68
CA HIS A 20 5.06 -19.71 2.37
C HIS A 20 5.15 -19.79 3.90
N LYS A 21 6.08 -20.59 4.44
CA LYS A 21 6.27 -20.68 5.90
C LYS A 21 6.94 -19.43 6.44
N ILE A 22 7.86 -18.83 5.68
CA ILE A 22 8.53 -17.58 6.03
C ILE A 22 7.52 -16.43 6.00
N ASP A 23 6.76 -16.29 4.91
CA ASP A 23 5.74 -15.24 4.76
C ASP A 23 4.70 -15.33 5.89
N PHE A 24 4.21 -16.54 6.17
CA PHE A 24 3.28 -16.76 7.28
C PHE A 24 3.89 -16.40 8.63
N SER A 25 5.16 -16.75 8.87
CA SER A 25 5.85 -16.44 10.12
C SER A 25 6.02 -14.94 10.29
N LEU A 26 6.47 -14.23 9.24
CA LEU A 26 6.63 -12.78 9.25
C LEU A 26 5.28 -12.08 9.48
N SER A 27 4.23 -12.51 8.79
CA SER A 27 2.87 -11.97 9.00
C SER A 27 2.37 -12.21 10.42
N PHE A 28 2.62 -13.38 11.00
CA PHE A 28 2.25 -13.67 12.38
C PHE A 28 3.04 -12.77 13.34
N ILE A 29 4.36 -12.64 13.14
CA ILE A 29 5.21 -11.80 14.00
C ILE A 29 4.80 -10.32 13.90
N GLY A 30 4.47 -9.81 12.73
CA GLY A 30 3.96 -8.42 12.60
C GLY A 30 2.66 -8.19 13.38
N ASN A 31 1.79 -9.21 13.46
CA ASN A 31 0.49 -9.11 14.14
C ASN A 31 0.55 -9.32 15.67
N TYR A 32 1.49 -10.12 16.16
CA TYR A 32 1.53 -10.60 17.55
C TYR A 32 2.87 -10.37 18.26
N GLY A 33 3.91 -10.00 17.53
CA GLY A 33 5.24 -9.77 18.06
C GLY A 33 5.36 -8.43 18.76
N GLU A 34 6.44 -8.30 19.52
CA GLU A 34 6.80 -7.09 20.25
C GLU A 34 8.19 -6.62 19.83
N VAL A 35 8.70 -5.60 20.54
CA VAL A 35 10.02 -5.01 20.27
C VAL A 35 11.12 -6.07 20.30
N GLU A 36 11.07 -7.05 21.22
CA GLU A 36 12.08 -8.11 21.28
C GLU A 36 12.10 -8.98 20.01
N ASP A 37 10.95 -9.13 19.33
CA ASP A 37 10.87 -9.82 18.05
C ASP A 37 11.47 -8.97 16.93
N ALA A 38 11.19 -7.67 16.89
CA ALA A 38 11.84 -6.75 15.95
C ALA A 38 13.36 -6.73 16.10
N GLU A 39 13.89 -6.73 17.33
CA GLU A 39 15.34 -6.75 17.56
C GLU A 39 15.98 -8.06 17.06
N ALA A 40 15.30 -9.20 17.23
CA ALA A 40 15.78 -10.48 16.73
C ALA A 40 15.70 -10.58 15.19
N LEU A 41 14.65 -10.04 14.58
CA LEU A 41 14.55 -9.93 13.12
C LEU A 41 15.58 -8.95 12.55
N LEU A 42 15.91 -7.87 13.27
CA LEU A 42 16.98 -6.95 12.90
C LEU A 42 18.33 -7.67 12.92
N ASP A 43 18.62 -8.47 13.93
CA ASP A 43 19.86 -9.27 13.95
C ASP A 43 19.95 -10.19 12.72
N LEU A 44 18.84 -10.87 12.38
CA LEU A 44 18.77 -11.71 11.18
C LEU A 44 18.98 -10.91 9.88
N TYR A 45 18.39 -9.73 9.76
CA TYR A 45 18.60 -8.83 8.63
C TYR A 45 20.06 -8.38 8.52
N LEU A 46 20.68 -8.00 9.64
CA LEU A 46 22.07 -7.51 9.67
C LEU A 46 23.10 -8.60 9.35
N GLU A 47 22.78 -9.88 9.59
CA GLU A 47 23.63 -11.01 9.19
C GLU A 47 23.68 -11.21 7.68
N LYS A 48 22.56 -10.99 6.97
CA LYS A 48 22.43 -11.14 5.52
C LYS A 48 21.55 -10.02 4.93
N PRO A 49 22.07 -8.79 4.83
CA PRO A 49 21.28 -7.62 4.44
C PRO A 49 20.98 -7.57 2.93
N ASP A 50 21.61 -8.44 2.14
CA ASP A 50 21.29 -8.75 0.73
C ASP A 50 20.53 -10.06 0.55
N GLY A 51 20.04 -10.60 1.67
CA GLY A 51 19.24 -11.81 1.70
C GLY A 51 17.92 -11.64 0.98
N MET A 52 17.40 -12.77 0.52
CA MET A 52 16.14 -12.89 -0.22
C MET A 52 14.92 -12.27 0.47
N TYR A 53 14.95 -12.14 1.80
CA TYR A 53 13.84 -11.69 2.64
C TYR A 53 14.09 -10.30 3.27
N GLY A 54 15.06 -9.55 2.76
CA GLY A 54 15.49 -8.30 3.37
C GLY A 54 14.38 -7.25 3.45
N ILE A 55 13.50 -7.19 2.44
CA ILE A 55 12.39 -6.24 2.37
C ILE A 55 11.32 -6.61 3.41
N GLU A 56 10.89 -7.87 3.42
CA GLU A 56 9.83 -8.38 4.28
C GLU A 56 10.24 -8.35 5.76
N LEU A 57 11.53 -8.59 6.06
CA LEU A 57 12.08 -8.39 7.40
C LEU A 57 11.96 -6.93 7.84
N LEU A 58 12.36 -5.98 6.98
CA LEU A 58 12.28 -4.55 7.29
C LEU A 58 10.83 -4.07 7.47
N GLU A 59 9.87 -4.63 6.73
CA GLU A 59 8.44 -4.32 6.89
C GLU A 59 7.92 -4.73 8.27
N VAL A 60 8.25 -5.94 8.75
CA VAL A 60 7.86 -6.39 10.08
C VAL A 60 8.59 -5.59 11.17
N ILE A 61 9.89 -5.33 10.99
CA ILE A 61 10.67 -4.49 11.92
C ILE A 61 10.06 -3.08 12.00
N GLN A 62 9.64 -2.51 10.88
CA GLN A 62 8.99 -1.21 10.83
C GLN A 62 7.68 -1.21 11.64
N GLN A 63 6.92 -2.31 11.62
CA GLN A 63 5.64 -2.44 12.29
C GLN A 63 5.74 -2.54 13.81
N ILE A 64 6.67 -3.33 14.33
CA ILE A 64 6.74 -3.67 15.78
C ILE A 64 7.99 -3.13 16.48
N GLY A 65 8.93 -2.56 15.72
CA GLY A 65 10.16 -1.97 16.24
C GLY A 65 9.94 -0.61 16.90
N ASN A 66 11.02 -0.06 17.45
CA ASN A 66 10.99 1.25 18.11
C ASN A 66 12.21 2.11 17.72
N LEU A 67 12.36 3.26 18.39
CA LEU A 67 13.46 4.18 18.14
C LEU A 67 14.85 3.56 18.38
N HIS A 68 14.97 2.62 19.32
CA HIS A 68 16.22 1.89 19.56
C HIS A 68 16.55 0.98 18.37
N THR A 69 15.56 0.25 17.85
CA THR A 69 15.68 -0.56 16.65
C THR A 69 16.18 0.28 15.46
N ALA A 70 15.58 1.45 15.26
CA ALA A 70 15.99 2.39 14.21
C ALA A 70 17.43 2.90 14.39
N GLN A 71 17.84 3.23 15.61
CA GLN A 71 19.22 3.63 15.91
C GLN A 71 20.22 2.52 15.56
N ARG A 72 19.90 1.27 15.91
CA ARG A 72 20.73 0.12 15.58
C ARG A 72 20.81 -0.10 14.07
N LEU A 73 19.68 -0.07 13.36
CA LEU A 73 19.64 -0.19 11.90
C LEU A 73 20.50 0.89 11.25
N PHE A 74 20.32 2.17 11.63
CA PHE A 74 21.09 3.29 11.08
C PHE A 74 22.60 3.10 11.25
N LYS A 75 23.04 2.71 12.46
CA LYS A 75 24.47 2.50 12.76
C LYS A 75 25.13 1.47 11.85
N HIS A 76 24.40 0.46 11.38
CA HIS A 76 24.93 -0.61 10.55
C HIS A 76 24.69 -0.39 9.06
N ALA A 77 23.51 0.09 8.68
CA ALA A 77 23.06 0.18 7.31
C ALA A 77 23.38 1.52 6.64
N VAL A 78 23.73 2.58 7.38
CA VAL A 78 24.00 3.91 6.82
C VAL A 78 25.47 4.30 7.06
N GLU A 79 26.10 4.88 6.04
CA GLU A 79 27.43 5.47 6.12
C GLU A 79 27.47 6.81 5.38
N GLY A 80 27.89 7.86 6.09
CA GLY A 80 27.82 9.22 5.57
C GLY A 80 26.38 9.61 5.25
N LYS A 81 26.06 9.73 3.96
CA LYS A 81 24.75 10.18 3.46
C LYS A 81 24.09 9.16 2.54
N ARG A 82 24.45 7.88 2.64
CA ARG A 82 23.95 6.80 1.78
C ARG A 82 23.78 5.51 2.57
N VAL A 83 22.91 4.64 2.07
CA VAL A 83 22.88 3.23 2.50
C VAL A 83 24.22 2.57 2.14
N ARG A 84 24.75 1.76 3.06
CA ARG A 84 25.99 1.02 2.86
C ARG A 84 25.82 0.00 1.74
N ARG A 85 26.87 -0.18 0.95
CA ARG A 85 26.88 -1.21 -0.10
C ARG A 85 26.61 -2.59 0.50
N GLY A 86 25.71 -3.35 -0.14
CA GLY A 86 25.32 -4.68 0.33
C GLY A 86 24.10 -4.68 1.25
N TYR A 87 23.58 -3.51 1.62
CA TYR A 87 22.30 -3.40 2.30
C TYR A 87 21.20 -3.09 1.28
N TYR A 88 20.10 -3.84 1.37
CA TYR A 88 18.97 -3.74 0.46
C TYR A 88 17.65 -3.61 1.22
N GLY A 89 16.63 -3.08 0.53
CA GLY A 89 15.29 -2.85 1.05
C GLY A 89 15.04 -1.41 1.51
N ASN A 90 13.87 -1.20 2.10
CA ASN A 90 13.33 0.14 2.41
C ASN A 90 13.88 0.71 3.72
N ILE A 91 15.21 0.90 3.79
CA ILE A 91 15.91 1.28 5.02
C ILE A 91 15.55 2.69 5.44
N PHE A 92 15.57 3.67 4.53
CA PHE A 92 15.27 5.05 4.88
C PHE A 92 13.82 5.21 5.34
N ASN A 93 12.88 4.52 4.69
CA ASN A 93 11.48 4.54 5.08
C ASN A 93 11.28 3.87 6.43
N CYS A 94 11.90 2.72 6.69
CA CYS A 94 11.85 2.05 8.00
C CYS A 94 12.36 2.98 9.12
N LEU A 95 13.50 3.65 8.90
CA LEU A 95 14.06 4.63 9.84
C LEU A 95 13.12 5.82 10.08
N ALA A 96 12.57 6.39 9.01
CA ALA A 96 11.68 7.54 9.06
C ALA A 96 10.35 7.21 9.75
N TYR A 97 9.79 6.03 9.45
CA TYR A 97 8.58 5.49 10.04
C TYR A 97 8.73 5.31 11.56
N LEU A 98 9.85 4.71 12.00
CA LEU A 98 10.20 4.54 13.41
C LEU A 98 10.60 5.86 14.11
N GLY A 99 10.53 7.00 13.40
CA GLY A 99 10.74 8.34 13.97
C GLY A 99 12.20 8.73 14.16
N TYR A 100 13.14 8.08 13.46
CA TYR A 100 14.56 8.36 13.61
C TYR A 100 14.98 9.63 12.87
N LYS A 101 14.82 10.77 13.56
CA LYS A 101 15.06 12.13 13.02
C LYS A 101 16.38 12.34 12.26
N PRO A 102 17.55 11.77 12.62
CA PRO A 102 18.80 12.04 11.91
C PRO A 102 18.77 11.74 10.41
N VAL A 103 17.89 10.83 9.96
CA VAL A 103 17.71 10.49 8.54
C VAL A 103 17.22 11.68 7.70
N GLU A 104 16.52 12.64 8.30
CA GLU A 104 15.95 13.81 7.60
C GLU A 104 17.02 14.59 6.84
N SER A 105 18.14 14.91 7.50
CA SER A 105 19.24 15.66 6.91
C SER A 105 19.91 14.93 5.73
N ILE A 106 19.87 13.60 5.73
CA ILE A 106 20.41 12.77 4.65
C ILE A 106 19.45 12.81 3.46
N LEU A 107 18.16 12.63 3.70
CA LEU A 107 17.12 12.67 2.67
C LEU A 107 17.07 14.03 1.96
N TYR A 108 17.20 15.12 2.71
CA TYR A 108 17.28 16.47 2.13
C TYR A 108 18.53 16.67 1.29
N HIS A 109 19.67 16.14 1.72
CA HIS A 109 20.87 16.17 0.88
C HIS A 109 20.69 15.37 -0.42
N LEU A 110 20.02 14.21 -0.38
CA LEU A 110 19.71 13.41 -1.57
C LEU A 110 18.75 14.16 -2.51
N LEU A 111 17.72 14.81 -1.96
CA LEU A 111 16.78 15.65 -2.70
C LEU A 111 17.45 16.84 -3.41
N GLU A 112 18.55 17.36 -2.84
CA GLU A 112 19.38 18.39 -3.46
C GLU A 112 20.23 17.87 -4.62
N GLN A 113 20.56 16.58 -4.66
CA GLN A 113 21.32 16.00 -5.78
C GLN A 113 20.49 15.98 -7.06
N GLU A 114 21.15 15.95 -8.22
CA GLU A 114 20.46 15.83 -9.51
C GLU A 114 19.90 14.42 -9.71
N ASP A 115 20.50 13.41 -9.09
CA ASP A 115 20.08 12.01 -9.15
C ASP A 115 18.60 11.81 -8.79
N GLU A 116 18.01 10.78 -9.39
CA GLU A 116 16.63 10.37 -9.13
C GLU A 116 16.50 9.76 -7.73
N LEU A 117 15.38 10.05 -7.08
CA LEU A 117 15.04 9.42 -5.80
C LEU A 117 14.38 8.08 -6.09
N ASP A 118 14.75 7.06 -5.33
CA ASP A 118 14.06 5.77 -5.35
C ASP A 118 12.79 5.79 -4.47
N VAL A 119 12.06 4.67 -4.49
CA VAL A 119 10.82 4.49 -3.71
C VAL A 119 11.06 4.65 -2.21
N ASP A 120 12.16 4.09 -1.68
CA ASP A 120 12.51 4.13 -0.26
C ASP A 120 12.69 5.58 0.20
N GLN A 121 13.45 6.37 -0.56
CA GLN A 121 13.72 7.78 -0.28
C GLN A 121 12.46 8.64 -0.40
N CYS A 122 11.62 8.39 -1.40
CA CYS A 122 10.36 9.12 -1.57
C CYS A 122 9.41 8.86 -0.39
N LEU A 123 9.21 7.59 -0.01
CA LEU A 123 8.37 7.23 1.13
C LEU A 123 8.92 7.80 2.44
N ALA A 124 10.25 7.73 2.64
CA ALA A 124 10.89 8.29 3.82
C ALA A 124 10.67 9.80 3.96
N LEU A 125 10.78 10.55 2.86
CA LEU A 125 10.53 12.00 2.81
C LEU A 125 9.09 12.35 3.21
N LEU A 126 8.11 11.47 2.97
CA LEU A 126 6.74 11.69 3.41
C LEU A 126 6.56 11.69 4.93
N HIS A 127 7.54 11.25 5.73
CA HIS A 127 7.43 11.36 7.20
C HIS A 127 7.94 12.71 7.74
N PHE A 128 8.52 13.55 6.88
CA PHE A 128 9.12 14.84 7.21
C PHE A 128 8.35 16.00 6.54
N PRO A 129 8.47 17.22 7.06
CA PRO A 129 7.71 18.37 6.56
C PRO A 129 8.20 18.88 5.19
N CYS A 130 9.45 18.60 4.80
CA CYS A 130 10.07 19.10 3.57
C CYS A 130 10.09 20.64 3.43
N THR A 131 10.04 21.36 4.56
CA THR A 131 10.02 22.82 4.58
C THR A 131 11.27 23.41 3.94
N GLY A 132 11.09 24.33 2.99
CA GLY A 132 12.17 24.97 2.24
C GLY A 132 12.61 24.19 0.99
N TYR A 133 12.11 22.96 0.80
CA TYR A 133 12.44 22.10 -0.34
C TYR A 133 11.33 22.03 -1.40
N GLU A 134 10.22 22.75 -1.21
CA GLU A 134 9.01 22.67 -2.04
C GLU A 134 9.33 23.01 -3.50
N LYS A 135 10.13 24.05 -3.74
CA LYS A 135 10.57 24.43 -5.10
C LYS A 135 11.45 23.38 -5.77
N ARG A 136 12.24 22.64 -4.99
CA ARG A 136 13.12 21.57 -5.51
C ARG A 136 12.28 20.35 -5.87
N ILE A 137 11.38 19.94 -4.99
CA ILE A 137 10.42 18.84 -5.21
C ILE A 137 9.60 19.13 -6.48
N ARG A 138 8.97 20.30 -6.55
CA ARG A 138 8.19 20.72 -7.72
C ARG A 138 8.97 20.60 -9.02
N ARG A 139 10.21 21.11 -9.04
CA ARG A 139 11.06 21.07 -10.23
C ARG A 139 11.38 19.65 -10.65
N LYS A 140 11.76 18.79 -9.69
CA LYS A 140 12.04 17.38 -9.93
C LYS A 140 10.81 16.65 -10.47
N ILE A 141 9.61 16.91 -9.97
CA ILE A 141 8.37 16.32 -10.51
C ILE A 141 8.14 16.79 -11.95
N LEU A 142 8.14 18.11 -12.17
CA LEU A 142 7.74 18.68 -13.46
C LEU A 142 8.75 18.44 -14.60
N GLN A 143 9.99 18.05 -14.31
CA GLN A 143 10.94 17.66 -15.37
C GLN A 143 10.56 16.35 -16.08
N TYR A 144 9.63 15.57 -15.50
CA TYR A 144 9.08 14.36 -16.11
C TYR A 144 7.66 14.53 -16.63
N LYS A 145 7.07 15.72 -16.46
CA LYS A 145 5.72 16.00 -16.94
C LYS A 145 5.59 15.55 -18.41
N ASP A 146 4.50 14.88 -18.73
CA ASP A 146 4.15 14.41 -20.07
C ASP A 146 5.09 13.30 -20.62
N LYS A 147 5.95 12.69 -19.78
CA LYS A 147 6.73 11.50 -20.15
C LYS A 147 6.01 10.20 -19.81
N ASN A 148 6.24 9.17 -20.60
CA ASN A 148 5.69 7.83 -20.36
C ASN A 148 6.38 7.09 -19.21
N LEU A 149 7.70 7.20 -19.12
CA LEU A 149 8.52 6.62 -18.05
C LEU A 149 9.15 7.74 -17.22
N PHE A 150 9.10 7.55 -15.90
CA PHE A 150 9.60 8.48 -14.91
C PHE A 150 9.90 7.74 -13.61
N PRO A 151 10.60 8.36 -12.64
CA PRO A 151 10.74 7.82 -11.30
C PRO A 151 9.36 7.71 -10.65
N GLU A 152 8.77 6.51 -10.71
CA GLU A 152 7.36 6.24 -10.40
C GLU A 152 6.87 6.92 -9.13
N PHE A 153 7.68 6.91 -8.07
CA PHE A 153 7.30 7.40 -6.74
C PHE A 153 7.63 8.86 -6.47
N LEU A 154 8.34 9.54 -7.36
CA LEU A 154 8.62 10.97 -7.19
C LEU A 154 7.34 11.84 -7.08
N PRO A 155 6.24 11.58 -7.83
CA PRO A 155 5.00 12.35 -7.69
C PRO A 155 4.34 12.28 -6.31
N ILE A 156 4.65 11.30 -5.46
CA ILE A 156 4.06 11.23 -4.11
C ILE A 156 4.44 12.44 -3.26
N LEU A 157 5.58 13.06 -3.56
CA LEU A 157 6.06 14.25 -2.87
C LEU A 157 5.29 15.52 -3.26
N ALA A 158 4.41 15.48 -4.25
CA ALA A 158 3.62 16.63 -4.68
C ALA A 158 2.77 17.19 -3.53
N CYS A 159 2.27 16.34 -2.63
CA CYS A 159 1.53 16.76 -1.43
C CYS A 159 2.36 17.65 -0.47
N ARG A 160 3.69 17.73 -0.65
CA ARG A 160 4.60 18.62 0.08
C ARG A 160 4.79 19.97 -0.59
N VAL A 161 4.18 20.21 -1.75
CA VAL A 161 4.31 21.44 -2.51
C VAL A 161 3.00 22.23 -2.42
N PRO A 162 3.02 23.48 -1.93
CA PRO A 162 1.83 24.34 -1.92
C PRO A 162 1.58 24.93 -3.31
N ASP A 163 1.27 24.08 -4.28
CA ASP A 163 0.93 24.46 -5.65
C ASP A 163 -0.45 23.86 -6.00
N PRO A 164 -1.50 24.70 -6.13
CA PRO A 164 -2.85 24.22 -6.39
C PRO A 164 -3.03 23.62 -7.79
N ASP A 165 -2.11 23.88 -8.73
CA ASP A 165 -2.21 23.39 -10.11
C ASP A 165 -1.57 21.99 -10.26
N LEU A 166 -0.69 21.59 -9.33
CA LEU A 166 -0.01 20.29 -9.41
C LEU A 166 -0.97 19.09 -9.47
N PRO A 167 -2.04 19.02 -8.66
CA PRO A 167 -2.99 17.92 -8.74
C PRO A 167 -3.59 17.74 -10.15
N ASP A 168 -4.00 18.82 -10.82
CA ASP A 168 -4.50 18.75 -12.20
C ASP A 168 -3.42 18.28 -13.18
N ILE A 169 -2.19 18.77 -13.02
CA ILE A 169 -1.05 18.35 -13.85
C ILE A 169 -0.78 16.85 -13.70
N LEU A 170 -0.76 16.32 -12.47
CA LEU A 170 -0.51 14.90 -12.21
C LEU A 170 -1.63 14.02 -12.77
N TYR A 171 -2.88 14.47 -12.65
CA TYR A 171 -4.03 13.76 -13.20
C TYR A 171 -4.02 13.72 -14.73
N GLU A 172 -3.75 14.85 -15.37
CA GLU A 172 -3.62 14.90 -16.83
C GLU A 172 -2.46 14.01 -17.30
N TRP A 173 -1.35 14.00 -16.55
CA TRP A 173 -0.20 13.16 -16.83
C TRP A 173 -0.56 11.67 -16.83
N GLY A 174 -1.19 11.18 -15.76
CA GLY A 174 -1.63 9.78 -15.66
C GLY A 174 -2.66 9.38 -16.73
N THR A 175 -3.55 10.30 -17.09
CA THR A 175 -4.65 10.04 -18.05
C THR A 175 -4.16 9.98 -19.51
N LYS A 176 -3.11 10.71 -19.85
CA LYS A 176 -2.69 10.93 -21.25
C LYS A 176 -1.34 10.32 -21.63
N TRP A 177 -0.38 10.24 -20.71
CA TRP A 177 1.01 9.96 -21.07
C TRP A 177 1.66 8.85 -20.28
N ALA A 178 1.38 8.75 -18.97
CA ALA A 178 2.06 7.81 -18.09
C ALA A 178 1.80 6.35 -18.51
N SER A 179 2.83 5.51 -18.37
CA SER A 179 2.64 4.06 -18.43
C SER A 179 1.87 3.59 -17.19
N PRO A 180 0.93 2.63 -17.32
CA PRO A 180 0.33 1.96 -16.17
C PRO A 180 1.35 1.36 -15.20
N ASP A 181 2.51 0.93 -15.71
CA ASP A 181 3.66 0.45 -14.92
C ASP A 181 4.33 1.53 -14.03
N CYS A 182 3.89 2.79 -14.11
CA CYS A 182 4.42 3.90 -13.33
C CYS A 182 3.31 4.69 -12.62
N ASN A 183 2.06 4.22 -12.64
CA ASN A 183 0.94 4.97 -12.10
C ASN A 183 0.83 4.91 -10.58
N GLY A 184 1.47 3.95 -9.90
CA GLY A 184 1.34 3.76 -8.45
C GLY A 184 1.65 5.03 -7.65
N GLY A 185 2.75 5.71 -7.99
CA GLY A 185 3.11 6.97 -7.33
C GLY A 185 2.24 8.17 -7.72
N LEU A 186 1.61 8.18 -8.90
CA LEU A 186 0.61 9.21 -9.26
C LEU A 186 -0.69 9.01 -8.48
N ILE A 187 -1.17 7.77 -8.39
CA ILE A 187 -2.37 7.39 -7.64
C ILE A 187 -2.21 7.80 -6.17
N LEU A 188 -1.11 7.38 -5.54
CA LEU A 188 -0.84 7.76 -4.14
C LEU A 188 -0.57 9.26 -4.01
N GLY A 189 0.17 9.87 -4.93
CA GLY A 189 0.48 11.31 -4.85
C GLY A 189 -0.76 12.19 -4.89
N LEU A 190 -1.77 11.82 -5.69
CA LEU A 190 -3.05 12.51 -5.76
C LEU A 190 -3.89 12.28 -4.50
N SER A 191 -3.96 11.06 -3.97
CA SER A 191 -4.71 10.79 -2.74
C SER A 191 -4.14 11.54 -1.54
N LEU A 192 -2.83 11.75 -1.48
CA LEU A 192 -2.15 12.47 -0.40
C LEU A 192 -2.44 13.98 -0.33
N TYR A 193 -3.18 14.56 -1.27
CA TYR A 193 -3.74 15.91 -1.14
C TYR A 193 -4.99 15.96 -0.25
N GLY A 194 -5.52 14.80 0.15
CA GLY A 194 -6.64 14.68 1.08
C GLY A 194 -8.01 14.78 0.42
N GLU A 195 -9.03 15.02 1.25
CA GLU A 195 -10.46 14.90 0.89
C GLU A 195 -10.86 15.65 -0.38
N GLN A 196 -10.23 16.79 -0.66
CA GLN A 196 -10.49 17.57 -1.87
C GLN A 196 -10.25 16.81 -3.18
N GLU A 197 -9.44 15.75 -3.14
CA GLU A 197 -9.10 14.92 -4.30
C GLU A 197 -9.91 13.62 -4.40
N ARG A 198 -10.84 13.39 -3.49
CA ARG A 198 -11.62 12.14 -3.43
C ARG A 198 -12.44 11.87 -4.68
N GLU A 199 -13.08 12.88 -5.25
CA GLU A 199 -13.82 12.74 -6.52
C GLU A 199 -12.90 12.46 -7.70
N ARG A 200 -11.69 13.01 -7.71
CA ARG A 200 -10.70 12.71 -8.73
C ARG A 200 -10.15 11.30 -8.56
N PHE A 201 -9.95 10.85 -7.34
CA PHE A 201 -9.55 9.48 -7.03
C PHE A 201 -10.61 8.47 -7.52
N LYS A 202 -11.90 8.74 -7.34
CA LYS A 202 -12.97 7.93 -7.94
C LYS A 202 -12.89 7.87 -9.47
N LYS A 203 -12.60 8.99 -10.14
CA LYS A 203 -12.39 8.99 -11.60
C LYS A 203 -11.21 8.12 -12.02
N ILE A 204 -10.14 8.07 -11.22
CA ILE A 204 -8.98 7.20 -11.45
C ILE A 204 -9.39 5.72 -11.35
N LEU A 205 -10.15 5.35 -10.32
CA LEU A 205 -10.62 3.96 -10.14
C LEU A 205 -11.41 3.45 -11.35
N TRP A 206 -12.23 4.32 -11.93
CA TRP A 206 -13.16 3.96 -13.01
C TRP A 206 -12.61 4.20 -14.42
N ASP A 207 -11.37 4.68 -14.56
CA ASP A 207 -10.71 4.86 -15.85
C ASP A 207 -9.71 3.72 -16.11
N ARG A 208 -10.04 2.90 -17.11
CA ARG A 208 -9.24 1.75 -17.56
C ARG A 208 -7.76 2.08 -17.82
N ARG A 209 -7.43 3.31 -18.21
CA ARG A 209 -6.05 3.72 -18.51
C ARG A 209 -5.16 3.79 -17.30
N TRP A 210 -5.75 4.03 -16.13
CA TRP A 210 -5.00 4.12 -14.90
C TRP A 210 -4.59 2.76 -14.36
N GLU A 211 -5.32 1.70 -14.72
CA GLU A 211 -5.11 0.33 -14.23
C GLU A 211 -5.00 0.29 -12.69
N ALA A 212 -5.86 1.04 -12.00
CA ALA A 212 -5.77 1.24 -10.55
C ALA A 212 -5.92 -0.07 -9.74
N HIS A 213 -6.50 -1.11 -10.34
CA HIS A 213 -6.66 -2.46 -9.78
C HIS A 213 -5.54 -3.42 -10.22
N GLY A 214 -4.57 -2.98 -11.03
CA GLY A 214 -3.54 -3.83 -11.60
C GLY A 214 -2.61 -4.42 -10.55
N ARG A 215 -2.59 -5.76 -10.44
CA ARG A 215 -1.67 -6.50 -9.57
C ARG A 215 -0.26 -6.57 -10.17
N SER A 216 -0.16 -6.83 -11.47
CA SER A 216 1.14 -6.97 -12.17
C SER A 216 1.92 -5.66 -12.21
N THR A 217 1.22 -4.53 -12.34
CA THR A 217 1.83 -3.18 -12.27
C THR A 217 2.06 -2.70 -10.84
N GLY A 218 1.53 -3.42 -9.83
CA GLY A 218 1.60 -3.02 -8.43
C GLY A 218 0.70 -1.85 -8.04
N SER A 219 -0.02 -1.25 -8.99
CA SER A 219 -0.91 -0.10 -8.77
C SER A 219 -1.96 -0.36 -7.69
N ILE A 220 -2.47 -1.60 -7.60
CA ILE A 220 -3.48 -2.00 -6.61
C ILE A 220 -3.08 -1.71 -5.16
N TYR A 221 -1.80 -1.90 -4.81
CA TYR A 221 -1.30 -1.65 -3.46
C TYR A 221 -1.40 -0.16 -3.11
N TRP A 222 -1.02 0.70 -4.05
CA TRP A 222 -1.05 2.15 -3.87
C TRP A 222 -2.46 2.72 -3.92
N THR A 223 -3.35 2.10 -4.70
CA THR A 223 -4.78 2.40 -4.69
C THR A 223 -5.40 2.08 -3.33
N ILE A 224 -5.14 0.90 -2.77
CA ILE A 224 -5.63 0.52 -1.43
C ILE A 224 -5.10 1.49 -0.36
N LEU A 225 -3.82 1.86 -0.43
CA LEU A 225 -3.24 2.85 0.48
C LEU A 225 -3.89 4.23 0.33
N GLY A 226 -4.20 4.64 -0.91
CA GLY A 226 -4.92 5.87 -1.21
C GLY A 226 -6.34 5.87 -0.66
N MET A 227 -7.08 4.77 -0.80
CA MET A 227 -8.41 4.59 -0.21
C MET A 227 -8.37 4.72 1.31
N GLN A 228 -7.42 4.05 1.96
CA GLN A 228 -7.21 4.15 3.41
C GLN A 228 -6.94 5.59 3.85
N TYR A 229 -6.07 6.30 3.14
CA TYR A 229 -5.74 7.69 3.46
C TYR A 229 -6.94 8.64 3.29
N LEU A 230 -7.74 8.45 2.23
CA LEU A 230 -8.94 9.22 1.94
C LEU A 230 -10.16 8.78 2.78
N GLY A 231 -10.04 7.73 3.60
CA GLY A 231 -11.17 7.19 4.36
C GLY A 231 -12.28 6.62 3.49
N MET A 232 -11.98 6.21 2.25
CA MET A 232 -12.94 5.62 1.34
C MET A 232 -13.27 4.17 1.74
N THR A 233 -14.55 3.81 1.64
CA THR A 233 -15.05 2.49 2.00
C THR A 233 -15.41 1.67 0.77
N PHE A 234 -15.54 0.35 0.94
CA PHE A 234 -16.03 -0.52 -0.13
C PHE A 234 -17.53 -0.34 -0.37
N ASP A 235 -18.29 0.04 0.67
CA ASP A 235 -19.70 0.46 0.55
C ASP A 235 -19.85 1.59 -0.48
N GLU A 236 -19.01 2.62 -0.37
CA GLU A 236 -19.05 3.78 -1.27
C GLU A 236 -18.75 3.40 -2.72
N LEU A 237 -17.80 2.49 -2.94
CA LEU A 237 -17.50 1.98 -4.28
C LEU A 237 -18.67 1.17 -4.84
N TYR A 238 -19.30 0.34 -4.02
CA TYR A 238 -20.44 -0.46 -4.43
C TYR A 238 -21.67 0.40 -4.75
N GLU A 239 -21.93 1.42 -3.94
CA GLU A 239 -22.99 2.40 -4.21
C GLU A 239 -22.72 3.22 -5.49
N ASP A 240 -21.47 3.55 -5.79
CA ASP A 240 -21.11 4.18 -7.07
C ASP A 240 -21.41 3.26 -8.27
N ILE A 241 -21.17 1.95 -8.12
CA ILE A 241 -21.47 0.93 -9.15
C ILE A 241 -22.98 0.81 -9.36
N ARG A 242 -23.75 0.73 -8.29
CA ARG A 242 -25.22 0.64 -8.36
C ARG A 242 -25.84 1.87 -9.00
N LYS A 243 -25.41 3.07 -8.61
CA LYS A 243 -25.86 4.31 -9.23
C LYS A 243 -25.51 4.36 -10.72
N ALA A 244 -24.33 3.89 -11.12
CA ALA A 244 -23.96 3.80 -12.53
C ALA A 244 -24.90 2.86 -13.31
N GLN A 245 -25.23 1.70 -12.74
CA GLN A 245 -26.18 0.75 -13.33
C GLN A 245 -27.59 1.37 -13.45
N GLU A 246 -28.11 1.98 -12.39
CA GLU A 246 -29.44 2.62 -12.37
C GLU A 246 -29.55 3.79 -13.36
N THR A 247 -28.45 4.50 -13.60
CA THR A 247 -28.39 5.61 -14.57
C THR A 247 -28.10 5.17 -16.00
N GLY A 248 -27.99 3.86 -16.24
CA GLY A 248 -27.85 3.28 -17.57
C GLY A 248 -26.44 3.40 -18.15
N CYS A 249 -25.40 3.20 -17.33
CA CYS A 249 -24.03 3.11 -17.83
C CYS A 249 -23.89 1.97 -18.86
N ASN A 250 -22.90 2.11 -19.75
CA ASN A 250 -22.57 1.08 -20.73
C ASN A 250 -22.19 -0.25 -20.02
N PRO A 251 -22.67 -1.43 -20.48
CA PRO A 251 -22.32 -2.72 -19.88
C PRO A 251 -20.82 -2.94 -19.68
N GLU A 252 -19.99 -2.60 -20.66
CA GLU A 252 -18.53 -2.75 -20.52
C GLU A 252 -17.94 -1.91 -19.37
N ASP A 253 -18.48 -0.71 -19.15
CA ASP A 253 -18.04 0.15 -18.04
C ASP A 253 -18.53 -0.40 -16.70
N LEU A 254 -19.71 -1.02 -16.68
CA LEU A 254 -20.23 -1.67 -15.48
C LEU A 254 -19.39 -2.88 -15.10
N ASP A 255 -19.13 -3.77 -16.06
CA ASP A 255 -18.31 -4.97 -15.89
C ASP A 255 -16.91 -4.60 -15.37
N TYR A 256 -16.30 -3.55 -15.94
CA TYR A 256 -15.02 -3.02 -15.48
C TYR A 256 -15.05 -2.56 -14.02
N ARG A 257 -16.06 -1.78 -13.62
CA ARG A 257 -16.14 -1.28 -12.24
C ARG A 257 -16.34 -2.41 -11.23
N VAL A 258 -17.13 -3.42 -11.59
CA VAL A 258 -17.33 -4.62 -10.76
C VAL A 258 -16.03 -5.40 -10.61
N TRP A 259 -15.26 -5.56 -11.70
CA TRP A 259 -13.95 -6.20 -11.64
C TRP A 259 -12.96 -5.41 -10.76
N VAL A 260 -12.92 -4.08 -10.89
CA VAL A 260 -12.11 -3.21 -10.00
C VAL A 260 -12.47 -3.40 -8.53
N LEU A 261 -13.78 -3.40 -8.19
CA LEU A 261 -14.25 -3.62 -6.82
C LEU A 261 -13.77 -4.98 -6.30
N GLU A 262 -13.91 -6.02 -7.12
CA GLU A 262 -13.53 -7.37 -6.75
C GLU A 262 -12.03 -7.50 -6.47
N GLU A 263 -11.19 -7.02 -7.38
CA GLU A 263 -9.74 -7.06 -7.23
C GLU A 263 -9.28 -6.32 -5.97
N LEU A 264 -9.82 -5.13 -5.72
CA LEU A 264 -9.52 -4.36 -4.51
C LEU A 264 -9.97 -5.12 -3.24
N LEU A 265 -11.14 -5.76 -3.28
CA LEU A 265 -11.67 -6.50 -2.14
C LEU A 265 -10.83 -7.75 -1.88
N GLU A 266 -10.46 -8.49 -2.92
CA GLU A 266 -9.57 -9.63 -2.81
C GLU A 266 -8.21 -9.21 -2.27
N PHE A 267 -7.62 -8.14 -2.81
CA PHE A 267 -6.32 -7.65 -2.36
C PHE A 267 -6.35 -7.27 -0.88
N ARG A 268 -7.41 -6.58 -0.45
CA ARG A 268 -7.63 -6.25 0.97
C ARG A 268 -7.74 -7.49 1.85
N ILE A 269 -8.47 -8.52 1.41
CA ILE A 269 -8.67 -9.76 2.18
C ILE A 269 -7.39 -10.59 2.22
N THR A 270 -6.64 -10.65 1.12
CA THR A 270 -5.48 -11.54 0.99
C THR A 270 -4.19 -10.92 1.51
N THR A 271 -4.05 -9.60 1.47
CA THR A 271 -2.81 -8.90 1.83
C THR A 271 -2.92 -8.29 3.23
N ALA A 272 -2.02 -8.71 4.13
CA ALA A 272 -1.94 -8.20 5.50
C ALA A 272 -0.64 -7.41 5.72
N THR A 273 -0.31 -6.51 4.79
CA THR A 273 0.89 -5.67 4.87
C THR A 273 0.53 -4.33 5.51
N PRO A 274 1.20 -3.92 6.60
CA PRO A 274 1.00 -2.60 7.18
C PRO A 274 1.35 -1.50 6.15
N PRO A 275 0.69 -0.34 6.20
CA PRO A 275 1.02 0.74 5.30
C PRO A 275 2.47 1.21 5.53
N PRO A 276 3.20 1.63 4.47
CA PRO A 276 4.57 2.12 4.59
C PRO A 276 4.62 3.53 5.19
N LEU A 277 3.47 4.12 5.51
CA LEU A 277 3.26 5.48 5.96
C LEU A 277 2.50 5.47 7.29
N ARG A 278 3.11 5.98 8.37
CA ARG A 278 2.59 5.93 9.75
C ARG A 278 1.28 6.69 9.96
N PHE A 279 0.96 7.61 9.06
CA PHE A 279 -0.22 8.46 9.14
C PHE A 279 -1.41 7.89 8.38
N VAL A 280 -1.21 6.85 7.58
CA VAL A 280 -2.31 6.12 6.94
C VAL A 280 -2.91 5.17 7.97
N GLN A 281 -4.23 5.26 8.15
CA GLN A 281 -4.95 4.43 9.10
C GLN A 281 -5.44 3.14 8.41
N PRO A 282 -5.69 2.07 9.17
CA PRO A 282 -6.41 0.92 8.66
C PRO A 282 -7.79 1.30 8.10
N PHE A 283 -8.37 0.43 7.28
CA PHE A 283 -9.76 0.59 6.86
C PHE A 283 -10.70 0.68 8.06
N LEU A 284 -11.74 1.51 7.92
CA LEU A 284 -12.79 1.66 8.93
C LEU A 284 -13.69 0.43 9.01
N GLU A 285 -13.99 -0.19 7.86
CA GLU A 285 -14.78 -1.42 7.82
C GLU A 285 -13.98 -2.58 8.41
N THR A 286 -14.63 -3.44 9.17
CA THR A 286 -14.09 -4.73 9.59
C THR A 286 -14.35 -5.79 8.51
N TYR A 287 -13.76 -6.98 8.66
CA TYR A 287 -14.10 -8.10 7.78
C TYR A 287 -15.55 -8.59 7.98
N GLU A 288 -16.11 -8.37 9.18
CA GLU A 288 -17.53 -8.65 9.47
C GLU A 288 -18.43 -7.65 8.73
N ASP A 289 -18.12 -6.35 8.79
CA ASP A 289 -18.86 -5.32 8.04
C ASP A 289 -18.87 -5.62 6.53
N LEU A 290 -17.71 -6.02 5.97
CA LEU A 290 -17.63 -6.43 4.57
C LEU A 290 -18.48 -7.66 4.25
N TYR A 291 -18.56 -8.62 5.18
CA TYR A 291 -19.35 -9.83 4.97
C TYR A 291 -20.84 -9.49 4.95
N ASP A 292 -21.29 -8.69 5.91
CA ASP A 292 -22.68 -8.28 6.05
C ASP A 292 -23.14 -7.40 4.88
N MET A 293 -22.23 -6.54 4.39
CA MET A 293 -22.48 -5.66 3.25
C MET A 293 -22.63 -6.42 1.93
N PHE A 294 -21.73 -7.37 1.65
CA PHE A 294 -21.67 -8.01 0.33
C PHE A 294 -22.38 -9.36 0.26
N PHE A 295 -22.45 -10.11 1.36
CA PHE A 295 -22.78 -11.54 1.32
C PHE A 295 -23.88 -12.00 2.27
N ASP A 296 -24.30 -11.17 3.23
CA ASP A 296 -25.40 -11.53 4.12
C ASP A 296 -26.77 -11.19 3.52
N TYR A 297 -27.72 -12.08 3.78
CA TYR A 297 -29.09 -12.04 3.24
C TYR A 297 -30.09 -11.41 4.24
N SER A 298 -29.65 -11.07 5.46
CA SER A 298 -30.53 -10.63 6.55
C SER A 298 -30.72 -9.12 6.66
N ASN A 299 -29.98 -8.33 5.86
CA ASN A 299 -30.12 -6.88 5.86
C ASN A 299 -31.38 -6.44 5.10
N ASP A 300 -32.38 -5.99 5.85
CA ASP A 300 -33.70 -5.47 5.41
C ASP A 300 -33.64 -4.25 4.44
N HIS A 301 -32.45 -3.80 4.06
CA HIS A 301 -32.25 -2.60 3.25
C HIS A 301 -31.68 -2.82 1.85
N TYR A 302 -31.30 -4.03 1.46
CA TYR A 302 -30.80 -4.26 0.11
C TYR A 302 -31.30 -5.57 -0.48
N GLU A 303 -31.96 -5.45 -1.64
CA GLU A 303 -32.28 -6.55 -2.52
C GLU A 303 -31.01 -7.36 -2.81
N HIS A 304 -30.96 -8.61 -2.30
CA HIS A 304 -30.08 -9.70 -2.73
C HIS A 304 -28.55 -9.50 -2.60
N SER A 305 -27.81 -10.55 -2.21
CA SER A 305 -26.33 -10.52 -2.10
C SER A 305 -25.62 -10.01 -3.36
N ILE A 306 -24.36 -9.53 -3.26
CA ILE A 306 -23.57 -9.07 -4.42
C ILE A 306 -23.50 -10.12 -5.54
N ILE A 307 -23.46 -11.40 -5.18
CA ILE A 307 -23.44 -12.51 -6.13
C ILE A 307 -24.70 -12.48 -7.01
N GLU A 308 -25.88 -12.32 -6.40
CA GLU A 308 -27.16 -12.27 -7.11
C GLU A 308 -27.37 -10.96 -7.86
N TRP A 309 -26.77 -9.86 -7.38
CA TRP A 309 -26.78 -8.58 -8.09
C TRP A 309 -25.91 -8.65 -9.35
N VAL A 310 -24.66 -9.14 -9.22
CA VAL A 310 -23.75 -9.40 -10.36
C VAL A 310 -24.41 -10.36 -11.33
N ASP A 311 -25.09 -11.40 -10.83
CA ASP A 311 -25.70 -12.39 -11.69
C ASP A 311 -26.78 -11.81 -12.63
N ARG A 312 -27.44 -10.75 -12.21
CA ARG A 312 -28.50 -10.06 -12.96
C ARG A 312 -28.03 -8.91 -13.83
N ASN A 313 -26.95 -8.22 -13.44
CA ASN A 313 -26.61 -6.92 -14.03
C ASN A 313 -25.31 -6.93 -14.85
N VAL A 314 -24.42 -7.90 -14.65
CA VAL A 314 -23.11 -7.97 -15.31
C VAL A 314 -23.17 -8.96 -16.47
N GLU A 315 -22.66 -8.57 -17.63
CA GLU A 315 -22.70 -9.40 -18.84
C GLU A 315 -21.50 -10.34 -18.90
N ASP A 316 -20.28 -9.80 -18.76
CA ASP A 316 -19.05 -10.58 -18.70
C ASP A 316 -18.64 -10.88 -17.25
N LYS A 317 -18.68 -12.16 -16.89
CA LYS A 317 -18.34 -12.67 -15.56
C LYS A 317 -17.14 -13.61 -15.59
N GLU A 318 -16.42 -13.72 -16.72
CA GLU A 318 -15.36 -14.72 -16.91
C GLU A 318 -14.27 -14.61 -15.82
N TYR A 319 -14.01 -13.40 -15.37
CA TYR A 319 -12.96 -13.08 -14.40
C TYR A 319 -13.47 -12.87 -12.97
N LEU A 320 -14.77 -13.01 -12.71
CA LEU A 320 -15.35 -12.74 -11.39
C LEU A 320 -15.53 -14.02 -10.54
N ASP A 321 -15.01 -14.02 -9.32
CA ASP A 321 -15.14 -15.04 -8.28
C ASP A 321 -15.54 -14.49 -6.88
N PHE A 322 -16.68 -13.78 -6.82
CA PHE A 322 -17.29 -13.37 -5.55
C PHE A 322 -17.59 -14.55 -4.59
N ARG A 323 -17.75 -15.78 -5.11
CA ARG A 323 -17.93 -16.98 -4.27
C ARG A 323 -16.63 -17.38 -3.57
N GLY A 324 -15.50 -17.30 -4.26
CA GLY A 324 -14.16 -17.45 -3.71
C GLY A 324 -13.88 -16.38 -2.67
N LEU A 325 -14.19 -15.12 -2.99
CA LEU A 325 -14.06 -14.01 -2.04
C LEU A 325 -14.83 -14.22 -0.76
N LYS A 326 -16.09 -14.68 -0.83
CA LYS A 326 -16.89 -15.01 0.36
C LYS A 326 -16.16 -16.01 1.26
N LYS A 327 -15.53 -17.04 0.69
CA LYS A 327 -14.77 -18.05 1.46
C LYS A 327 -13.51 -17.46 2.08
N LEU A 328 -12.77 -16.64 1.33
CA LEU A 328 -11.56 -15.97 1.83
C LEU A 328 -11.91 -15.01 2.99
N LEU A 329 -12.99 -14.25 2.85
CA LEU A 329 -13.47 -13.33 3.88
C LEU A 329 -13.87 -14.06 5.16
N LEU A 330 -14.63 -15.16 5.06
CA LEU A 330 -14.97 -16.01 6.20
C LEU A 330 -13.72 -16.55 6.91
N SER A 331 -12.69 -16.97 6.16
CA SER A 331 -11.43 -17.41 6.75
C SER A 331 -10.70 -16.28 7.47
N ARG A 332 -10.72 -15.05 6.94
CA ARG A 332 -10.13 -13.88 7.62
C ARG A 332 -10.91 -13.46 8.86
N MET A 333 -12.24 -13.52 8.83
CA MET A 333 -13.06 -13.28 10.02
C MET A 333 -12.74 -14.27 11.14
N GLU A 334 -12.59 -15.55 10.81
CA GLU A 334 -12.17 -16.57 11.77
C GLU A 334 -10.80 -16.24 12.39
N GLN A 335 -9.83 -15.82 11.57
CA GLN A 335 -8.49 -15.43 12.05
C GLN A 335 -8.52 -14.22 12.99
N GLU A 336 -9.27 -13.17 12.66
CA GLU A 336 -9.42 -11.99 13.53
C GLU A 336 -10.21 -12.32 14.81
N PHE A 337 -11.18 -13.24 14.74
CA PHE A 337 -11.85 -13.75 15.92
C PHE A 337 -10.83 -14.41 16.87
N TRP A 338 -10.00 -15.34 16.37
CA TRP A 338 -8.96 -15.98 17.18
C TRP A 338 -7.95 -14.98 17.76
N LYS A 339 -7.57 -13.95 17.00
CA LYS A 339 -6.67 -12.88 17.44
C LYS A 339 -7.14 -12.17 18.72
N LYS A 340 -8.46 -11.97 18.86
CA LYS A 340 -9.08 -11.32 20.03
C LYS A 340 -8.98 -12.14 21.31
N TYR A 341 -8.89 -13.47 21.21
CA TYR A 341 -8.88 -14.38 22.36
C TYR A 341 -7.50 -14.98 22.70
N LEU A 342 -6.49 -14.72 21.86
CA LEU A 342 -5.11 -15.16 22.07
C LEU A 342 -4.19 -14.05 22.63
N ARG A 343 -4.72 -12.83 22.81
CA ARG A 343 -4.12 -11.74 23.60
C ARG A 343 -4.76 -11.70 24.98
#